data_AF-A0A353RMP2-F1
#
_entry.id   AF-A0A353RMP2-F1
#
_cell.length_a   1.000
_cell.length_b   1.000
_cell.length_c   1.000
_cell.angle_alpha   90.00
_cell.angle_beta   90.00
_cell.angle_gamma   90.00
#
_symmetry.space_group_name_H-M   'P 1'
#
loop_
_entity.id
_entity.type
_entity.pdbx_description
1 polymer ?
#
loop_
_entity_poly.entity_id
_entity_poly.type
_entity_poly.pdbx_seq_one_letter_code
_entity_poly.pdbx_strand_id
1 'polypeptide(L)'
;MKTTTAYLMFIGIIAFFAGCASSQRVSENDEAVERIIGLWEVKAIHNSDESGYKVIPSGMFKMIFPDGKFMNFMSTEKGAIITVDGTYRLSGDLYTEEIVNSFNKSQKGKDNPLNIKMTHRNFMYL
;
A
#
# COMPACT_ATOMS: atom_id res chain seq x y z
N MET A 1 21.03 45.37 -21.33
CA MET A 1 21.12 43.92 -21.61
C MET A 1 21.63 43.06 -20.44
N LYS A 2 21.99 43.60 -19.26
CA LYS A 2 22.45 42.77 -18.11
C LYS A 2 21.34 42.40 -17.11
N THR A 3 20.24 43.16 -17.08
CA THR A 3 19.12 42.97 -16.15
C THR A 3 18.13 41.89 -16.61
N THR A 4 17.94 41.70 -17.92
CA THR A 4 16.99 40.72 -18.48
C THR A 4 17.46 39.28 -18.28
N THR A 5 18.77 39.05 -18.31
CA THR A 5 19.38 37.71 -18.13
C THR A 5 19.28 37.23 -16.68
N ALA A 6 19.32 38.15 -15.71
CA ALA A 6 19.17 37.82 -14.29
C ALA A 6 17.73 37.38 -13.94
N TYR A 7 16.72 38.01 -14.55
CA TYR A 7 15.31 37.63 -14.35
C TYR A 7 15.00 36.24 -14.92
N LEU A 8 15.55 35.88 -16.07
CA LEU A 8 15.34 34.56 -16.69
C LEU A 8 15.97 33.43 -15.87
N MET A 9 17.14 33.67 -15.24
CA MET A 9 17.74 32.68 -14.33
C MET A 9 16.91 32.48 -13.06
N PHE A 10 16.30 33.53 -12.52
CA PHE A 10 15.50 33.43 -11.29
C PHE A 10 14.20 32.65 -11.50
N ILE A 11 13.54 32.82 -12.65
CA ILE A 11 12.33 32.08 -13.02
C ILE A 11 12.63 30.58 -13.26
N GLY A 12 13.80 30.26 -13.83
CA GLY A 12 14.24 28.88 -14.02
C GLY A 12 14.45 28.11 -12.71
N ILE A 13 14.94 28.79 -11.66
CA ILE A 13 15.14 28.19 -10.33
C ILE A 13 13.79 27.87 -9.66
N ILE A 14 12.81 28.76 -9.76
CA ILE A 14 11.47 28.56 -9.18
C ILE A 14 10.74 27.37 -9.86
N ALA A 15 10.90 27.23 -11.18
CA ALA A 15 10.34 26.09 -11.92
C ALA A 15 11.00 24.74 -11.56
N PHE A 16 12.30 24.76 -11.19
CA PHE A 16 13.01 23.55 -10.76
C PHE A 16 12.58 23.06 -9.37
N PHE A 17 12.19 23.97 -8.47
CA PHE A 17 11.66 23.62 -7.14
C PHE A 17 10.17 23.23 -7.15
N ALA A 18 9.39 23.71 -8.12
CA ALA A 18 7.98 23.32 -8.28
C ALA A 18 7.80 21.93 -8.91
N GLY A 19 8.84 21.36 -9.53
CA GLY A 19 8.76 20.12 -10.33
C GLY A 19 9.00 18.81 -9.58
N CYS A 20 9.25 18.83 -8.26
CA CYS A 20 9.58 17.62 -7.49
C CYS A 20 8.65 17.42 -6.27
N ALA A 21 7.34 17.55 -6.45
CA ALA A 21 6.35 17.31 -5.40
C ALA A 21 5.14 16.50 -5.90
N SER A 22 5.39 15.40 -6.61
CA SER A 22 4.37 14.36 -6.84
C SER A 22 4.82 13.01 -6.30
N SER A 23 5.27 13.00 -5.05
CA SER A 23 5.04 11.86 -4.16
C SER A 23 4.01 12.39 -3.17
N GLN A 24 2.74 12.04 -3.38
CA GLN A 24 1.74 12.15 -2.32
C GLN A 24 2.23 11.23 -1.20
N ARG A 25 3.02 11.79 -0.29
CA ARG A 25 3.35 11.17 0.98
C ARG A 25 2.02 10.98 1.70
N VAL A 26 1.77 9.73 2.09
CA VAL A 26 0.76 9.38 3.08
C VAL A 26 0.83 10.44 4.18
N SER A 27 -0.29 11.13 4.42
CA SER A 27 -0.37 12.16 5.45
C SER A 27 0.01 11.52 6.79
N GLU A 28 1.12 11.95 7.39
CA GLU A 28 1.68 11.42 8.64
C GLU A 28 0.76 11.53 9.87
N ASN A 29 -0.53 11.83 9.72
CA ASN A 29 -1.50 12.01 10.81
C ASN A 29 -2.92 11.49 10.48
N ASP A 30 -3.07 10.51 9.57
CA ASP A 30 -4.37 9.88 9.36
C ASP A 30 -4.61 8.76 10.39
N GLU A 31 -5.49 9.00 11.36
CA GLU A 31 -5.90 7.99 12.35
C GLU A 31 -6.41 6.69 11.71
N ALA A 32 -6.89 6.71 10.47
CA ALA A 32 -7.24 5.50 9.73
C ALA A 32 -6.01 4.68 9.31
N VAL A 33 -4.93 5.34 8.90
CA VAL A 33 -3.66 4.68 8.53
C VAL A 33 -3.02 4.03 9.76
N GLU A 34 -2.95 4.75 10.87
CA GLU A 34 -2.39 4.23 12.13
C GLU A 34 -3.10 2.97 12.63
N ARG A 35 -4.41 2.80 12.31
CA ARG A 35 -5.19 1.63 12.71
C ARG A 35 -4.88 0.36 11.92
N ILE A 36 -4.32 0.49 10.71
CA ILE A 36 -4.05 -0.67 9.83
C ILE A 36 -2.57 -1.03 9.80
N ILE A 37 -1.67 -0.14 10.23
CA ILE A 37 -0.25 -0.45 10.36
C ILE A 37 -0.04 -1.65 11.30
N GLY A 38 0.76 -2.61 10.85
CA GLY A 38 1.10 -3.77 11.66
C GLY A 38 1.20 -5.07 10.86
N LEU A 39 1.37 -6.16 11.62
CA LEU A 39 1.39 -7.52 11.12
C LEU A 39 0.01 -8.16 11.32
N TRP A 40 -0.61 -8.56 10.21
CA TRP A 40 -1.91 -9.20 10.15
C TRP A 40 -1.78 -10.64 9.70
N GLU A 41 -2.44 -11.57 10.40
CA GLU A 41 -2.54 -12.97 9.96
C GLU A 41 -3.86 -13.18 9.21
N VAL A 42 -3.78 -13.74 8.01
CA VAL A 42 -4.94 -14.07 7.18
C VAL A 42 -5.62 -15.31 7.76
N LYS A 43 -6.86 -15.16 8.22
CA LYS A 43 -7.65 -16.28 8.78
C LYS A 43 -8.59 -16.93 7.79
N ALA A 44 -9.09 -16.17 6.81
CA ALA A 44 -9.95 -16.69 5.78
C ALA A 44 -9.89 -15.85 4.50
N ILE A 45 -10.23 -16.46 3.37
CA ILE A 45 -10.33 -15.80 2.07
C ILE A 45 -11.73 -16.08 1.50
N HIS A 46 -12.35 -15.07 0.92
CA HIS A 46 -13.59 -15.24 0.15
C HIS A 46 -13.29 -14.94 -1.32
N ASN A 47 -13.57 -15.92 -2.18
CA ASN A 47 -13.52 -15.72 -3.62
C ASN A 47 -14.95 -15.39 -4.11
N SER A 48 -15.07 -14.48 -5.07
CA SER A 48 -16.36 -14.00 -5.56
C SER A 48 -17.25 -15.09 -6.17
N ASP A 49 -16.67 -16.21 -6.57
CA ASP A 49 -17.32 -17.38 -7.16
C ASP A 49 -17.74 -18.46 -6.14
N GLU A 50 -17.39 -18.30 -4.86
CA GLU A 50 -17.68 -19.26 -3.80
C GLU A 50 -18.66 -18.70 -2.75
N SER A 51 -19.50 -19.58 -2.18
CA SER A 51 -20.37 -19.22 -1.06
C SER A 51 -19.60 -19.20 0.26
N GLY A 52 -19.33 -18.01 0.78
CA GLY A 52 -18.74 -17.82 2.12
C GLY A 52 -17.22 -17.94 2.18
N TYR A 53 -16.67 -17.78 3.38
CA TYR A 53 -15.24 -17.71 3.61
C TYR A 53 -14.60 -19.10 3.70
N LYS A 54 -13.48 -19.29 2.99
CA LYS A 54 -12.60 -20.44 3.14
C LYS A 54 -11.56 -20.16 4.21
N VAL A 55 -11.61 -20.92 5.31
CA VAL A 55 -10.60 -20.85 6.37
C VAL A 55 -9.24 -21.23 5.81
N ILE A 56 -8.24 -20.41 6.12
CA ILE A 56 -6.86 -20.60 5.69
C ILE A 56 -6.04 -21.17 6.86
N PRO A 57 -5.17 -22.18 6.63
CA PRO A 57 -4.21 -22.62 7.63
C PRO A 57 -3.32 -21.48 8.12
N SER A 58 -2.98 -21.45 9.40
CA SER A 58 -2.05 -20.46 9.94
C SER A 58 -0.75 -20.41 9.15
N GLY A 59 -0.20 -19.20 9.03
CA GLY A 59 1.08 -18.97 8.35
C GLY A 59 1.01 -18.05 7.13
N MET A 60 -0.16 -17.49 6.78
CA MET A 60 -0.26 -16.43 5.78
C MET A 60 -0.39 -15.06 6.46
N PHE A 61 0.46 -14.12 6.08
CA PHE A 61 0.58 -12.82 6.73
C PHE A 61 0.56 -11.66 5.73
N LYS A 62 0.05 -10.51 6.17
CA LYS A 62 0.18 -9.21 5.55
C LYS A 62 0.87 -8.27 6.54
N MET A 63 1.88 -7.54 6.09
CA MET A 63 2.49 -6.46 6.85
C MET A 63 2.22 -5.14 6.14
N ILE A 64 1.67 -4.17 6.88
CA ILE A 64 1.39 -2.81 6.42
C ILE A 64 2.37 -1.89 7.15
N PHE A 65 3.23 -1.21 6.41
CA PHE A 65 4.30 -0.39 6.95
C PHE A 65 3.88 1.08 7.09
N PRO A 66 4.47 1.84 8.03
CA PRO A 66 4.25 3.28 8.15
C PRO A 66 4.72 4.08 6.93
N ASP A 67 5.66 3.55 6.15
CA ASP A 67 6.26 4.25 5.00
C ASP A 67 5.47 4.09 3.69
N GLY A 68 4.21 3.65 3.76
CA GLY A 68 3.33 3.46 2.60
C GLY A 68 3.61 2.18 1.81
N LYS A 69 4.40 1.25 2.35
CA LYS A 69 4.62 -0.08 1.75
C LYS A 69 3.74 -1.14 2.37
N PHE A 70 3.53 -2.22 1.63
CA PHE A 70 2.96 -3.44 2.17
C PHE A 70 3.67 -4.67 1.62
N MET A 71 3.54 -5.79 2.32
CA MET A 71 3.96 -7.09 1.83
C MET A 71 3.03 -8.19 2.30
N ASN A 72 2.77 -9.17 1.45
CA ASN A 72 2.20 -10.44 1.85
C ASN A 72 3.32 -11.48 1.84
N PHE A 73 3.33 -12.35 2.84
CA PHE A 73 4.26 -13.46 2.89
C PHE A 73 3.62 -14.66 3.57
N MET A 74 4.16 -15.84 3.32
CA MET A 74 3.77 -17.05 4.02
C MET A 74 4.96 -17.71 4.69
N SER A 75 4.73 -18.24 5.89
CA SER A 75 5.71 -19.07 6.60
C SER A 75 5.58 -20.52 6.12
N THR A 76 6.70 -21.12 5.77
CA THR A 76 6.80 -22.54 5.41
C THR A 76 7.83 -23.22 6.30
N GLU A 77 7.89 -24.56 6.25
CA GLU A 77 8.93 -25.32 6.96
C GLU A 77 10.36 -24.95 6.54
N LYS A 78 10.52 -24.36 5.34
CA LYS A 78 11.82 -23.97 4.78
C LYS A 78 12.15 -22.49 4.99
N GLY A 79 11.28 -21.75 5.67
CA GLY A 79 11.38 -20.31 5.88
C GLY A 79 10.21 -19.52 5.31
N ALA A 80 10.28 -18.21 5.44
CA ALA A 80 9.26 -17.29 4.94
C ALA A 80 9.47 -16.96 3.46
N ILE A 81 8.37 -16.92 2.70
CA ILE A 81 8.35 -16.61 1.27
C ILE A 81 7.45 -15.39 1.06
N ILE A 82 8.00 -14.32 0.49
CA ILE A 82 7.23 -13.14 0.07
C ILE A 82 6.41 -13.51 -1.16
N THR A 83 5.10 -13.30 -1.09
CA THR A 83 4.15 -13.66 -2.16
C THR A 83 3.69 -12.44 -2.94
N VAL A 84 3.61 -11.27 -2.31
CA VAL A 84 3.21 -9.99 -2.92
C VAL A 84 3.96 -8.85 -2.23
N ASP A 85 4.40 -7.84 -2.97
CA ASP A 85 4.88 -6.58 -2.42
C ASP A 85 4.46 -5.37 -3.28
N GLY A 86 4.49 -4.19 -2.65
CA GLY A 86 4.17 -2.94 -3.32
C GLY A 86 4.00 -1.78 -2.36
N THR A 87 3.31 -0.76 -2.84
CA THR A 87 2.90 0.42 -2.07
C THR A 87 1.39 0.41 -1.83
N TYR A 88 0.90 1.18 -0.87
CA TYR A 88 -0.52 1.35 -0.66
C TYR A 88 -0.91 2.82 -0.54
N ARG A 89 -2.18 3.09 -0.85
CA ARG A 89 -2.85 4.35 -0.57
C ARG A 89 -4.11 4.06 0.23
N LEU A 90 -4.44 4.94 1.16
CA LEU A 90 -5.69 4.88 1.92
C LEU A 90 -6.49 6.16 1.68
N SER A 91 -7.78 6.01 1.37
CA SER A 91 -8.73 7.12 1.23
C SER A 91 -10.05 6.73 1.89
N GLY A 92 -10.26 7.20 3.13
CA GLY A 92 -11.33 6.70 3.98
C GLY A 92 -11.15 5.20 4.24
N ASP A 93 -12.17 4.40 3.91
CA ASP A 93 -12.12 2.94 4.05
C ASP A 93 -11.58 2.22 2.80
N LEU A 94 -11.24 2.96 1.73
CA LEU A 94 -10.69 2.37 0.51
C LEU A 94 -9.17 2.27 0.60
N TYR A 95 -8.68 1.04 0.73
CA TYR A 95 -7.26 0.70 0.70
C TYR A 95 -6.89 0.12 -0.65
N THR A 96 -6.03 0.82 -1.36
CA THR A 96 -5.59 0.40 -2.69
C THR A 96 -4.15 -0.04 -2.62
N GLU A 97 -3.91 -1.31 -2.96
CA GLU A 97 -2.57 -1.85 -3.13
C GLU A 97 -2.08 -1.62 -4.55
N GLU A 98 -0.92 -0.99 -4.70
CA GLU A 98 -0.21 -0.85 -5.97
C GLU A 98 0.85 -1.95 -6.06
N ILE A 99 0.53 -3.03 -6.77
CA ILE A 99 1.32 -4.27 -6.71
C ILE A 99 2.54 -4.18 -7.64
N VAL A 100 3.74 -4.30 -7.06
CA VAL A 100 5.01 -4.31 -7.82
C VAL A 100 5.42 -5.75 -8.16
N ASN A 101 5.40 -6.65 -7.17
CA ASN A 101 5.66 -8.07 -7.38
C ASN A 101 4.50 -8.93 -6.85
N SER A 102 4.17 -10.01 -7.55
CA SER A 102 3.20 -11.00 -7.09
C SER A 102 3.50 -12.38 -7.67
N PHE A 103 3.29 -13.42 -6.87
CA PHE A 103 3.28 -14.81 -7.32
C PHE A 103 2.14 -15.05 -8.32
N ASN A 104 1.02 -14.36 -8.15
CA ASN A 104 -0.04 -14.30 -9.14
C ASN A 104 0.31 -13.27 -10.22
N LYS A 105 0.88 -13.75 -11.34
CA LYS A 105 1.31 -12.90 -12.46
C LYS A 105 0.22 -11.95 -12.99
N SER A 106 -1.07 -12.31 -12.84
CA SER A 106 -2.18 -11.48 -13.31
C SER A 106 -2.38 -10.20 -12.48
N GLN A 107 -1.82 -10.13 -11.27
CA GLN A 107 -1.92 -8.98 -10.37
C GLN A 107 -0.72 -8.04 -10.47
N LYS A 108 0.39 -8.46 -11.10
CA LYS A 108 1.61 -7.65 -11.18
C LYS A 108 1.35 -6.35 -11.95
N GLY A 109 1.73 -5.21 -11.36
CA GLY A 109 1.57 -3.88 -11.96
C GLY A 109 0.13 -3.37 -11.97
N LYS A 110 -0.78 -3.97 -11.18
CA LYS A 110 -2.17 -3.54 -11.08
C LYS A 110 -2.48 -2.99 -9.70
N ASP A 111 -3.45 -2.08 -9.68
CA ASP A 111 -4.09 -1.63 -8.47
C ASP A 111 -5.11 -2.68 -8.01
N ASN A 112 -5.09 -3.00 -6.72
CA ASN A 112 -6.04 -3.88 -6.06
C ASN A 112 -6.81 -3.09 -4.99
N PRO A 113 -8.00 -2.55 -5.32
CA PRO A 113 -8.83 -1.82 -4.37
C PRO A 113 -9.54 -2.78 -3.40
N LEU A 114 -9.42 -2.52 -2.10
CA LEU A 114 -10.00 -3.29 -1.01
C LEU A 114 -10.76 -2.36 -0.07
N ASN A 115 -11.93 -2.78 0.41
CA ASN A 115 -12.70 -2.00 1.38
C ASN A 115 -12.36 -2.51 2.78
N ILE A 116 -11.69 -1.68 3.57
CA ILE A 116 -11.38 -2.02 4.95
C ILE A 116 -12.63 -1.90 5.80
N LYS A 117 -12.85 -2.91 6.63
CA LYS A 117 -13.72 -2.77 7.80
C LYS A 117 -13.02 -3.33 9.02
N MET A 118 -12.82 -2.48 10.03
CA MET A 118 -12.25 -2.88 11.32
C MET A 118 -13.37 -3.26 12.29
N THR A 119 -13.27 -4.46 12.87
CA THR A 119 -14.10 -4.87 14.01
C THR A 119 -13.20 -4.97 15.23
N HIS A 120 -13.46 -4.14 16.23
CA HIS A 120 -12.53 -3.90 17.34
C HIS A 120 -11.17 -3.37 16.84
N ARG A 121 -10.08 -3.69 17.54
CA ARG A 121 -8.70 -3.26 17.21
C ARG A 121 -7.84 -4.33 16.53
N ASN A 122 -8.35 -5.55 16.38
CA ASN A 122 -7.54 -6.72 16.03
C ASN A 122 -8.20 -7.64 14.99
N PHE A 123 -9.30 -7.21 14.37
CA PHE A 123 -9.96 -7.97 13.32
C PHE A 123 -10.29 -7.04 12.14
N MET A 124 -9.78 -7.39 10.95
CA MET A 124 -9.90 -6.59 9.73
C MET A 124 -10.52 -7.43 8.61
N TYR A 125 -11.53 -6.87 7.96
CA TYR A 125 -12.04 -7.34 6.66
C TYR A 125 -11.41 -6.49 5.56
N LEU A 126 -11.07 -7.14 4.44
CA LEU A 126 -10.50 -6.56 3.23
C LEU A 126 -11.26 -7.07 2.00
#